data_AF-A0A415RT68-F1
#
_entry.id   AF-A0A415RT68-F1
#
_cell.length_a   1.000
_cell.length_b   1.000
_cell.length_c   1.000
_cell.angle_alpha   90.00
_cell.angle_beta   90.00
_cell.angle_gamma   90.00
#
_symmetry.space_group_name_H-M   'P 1'
#
loop_
_entity.id
_entity.type
_entity.pdbx_description
1 polymer ?
#
loop_
_entity_poly.entity_id
_entity_poly.type
_entity_poly.pdbx_seq_one_letter_code
_entity_poly.pdbx_strand_id
1 'polypeptide(L)'
;MAHLTIQELSDLCDAMMGRMGLELLPAITKANREDTLEDLLASLGMSDLLISENNPSEERFLGKILVVGASVVNVDKLRSIARKKGFDPDRFEFQLEYSRLKHFNFGKIRGSMGYAAILAGPMPHKTPGADEASSFIARIENNPDDYPTLIKMQAGNDLKITNNSFKQALGQLSQHERL
;
A
#
# COMPACT_ATOMS: atom_id res chain seq x y z
N MET A 1 -20.85 8.63 -27.70
CA MET A 1 -21.77 7.78 -26.90
C MET A 1 -23.14 8.44 -26.92
N ALA A 2 -24.23 7.65 -26.95
CA ALA A 2 -25.58 8.20 -26.84
C ALA A 2 -25.82 8.72 -25.41
N HIS A 3 -26.62 9.77 -25.27
CA HIS A 3 -27.03 10.26 -23.95
C HIS A 3 -28.00 9.26 -23.30
N LEU A 4 -27.82 9.02 -22.00
CA LEU A 4 -28.74 8.22 -21.21
C LEU A 4 -30.09 8.95 -21.09
N THR A 5 -31.16 8.17 -21.07
CA THR A 5 -32.50 8.63 -20.71
C THR A 5 -32.57 8.98 -19.22
N ILE A 6 -33.64 9.67 -18.81
CA ILE A 6 -33.88 10.02 -17.40
C ILE A 6 -33.95 8.76 -16.51
N GLN A 7 -34.59 7.70 -17.00
CA GLN A 7 -34.70 6.45 -16.24
C GLN A 7 -33.33 5.79 -16.08
N GLU A 8 -32.56 5.69 -17.16
CA GLU A 8 -31.21 5.12 -17.12
C GLU A 8 -30.26 5.93 -16.22
N LEU A 9 -30.42 7.26 -16.17
CA LEU A 9 -29.68 8.11 -15.23
C LEU A 9 -30.07 7.84 -13.77
N SER A 10 -31.37 7.69 -13.48
CA SER A 10 -31.85 7.36 -12.13
C SER A 10 -31.32 6.00 -11.67
N ASP A 11 -31.45 4.98 -12.52
CA ASP A 11 -30.99 3.62 -12.22
C ASP A 11 -29.47 3.59 -12.00
N LEU A 12 -28.72 4.37 -12.79
CA LEU A 12 -27.28 4.54 -12.61
C LEU A 12 -26.94 5.21 -11.27
N CYS A 13 -27.64 6.28 -10.90
CA CYS A 13 -27.43 6.96 -9.62
C CYS A 13 -27.65 6.00 -8.44
N ASP A 14 -28.73 5.21 -8.46
CA ASP A 14 -29.02 4.24 -7.40
C ASP A 14 -27.95 3.16 -7.30
N ALA A 15 -27.52 2.61 -8.44
CA ALA A 15 -26.45 1.63 -8.48
C ALA A 15 -25.11 2.19 -7.98
N MET A 16 -24.79 3.44 -8.34
CA MET A 16 -23.59 4.13 -7.87
C MET A 16 -23.64 4.34 -6.35
N MET A 17 -24.73 4.90 -5.83
CA MET A 17 -24.89 5.13 -4.39
C MET A 17 -24.78 3.82 -3.58
N GLY A 18 -25.33 2.73 -4.08
CA GLY A 18 -25.22 1.40 -3.45
C GLY A 18 -23.80 0.84 -3.36
N ARG A 19 -22.88 1.28 -4.22
CA ARG A 19 -21.48 0.83 -4.24
C ARG A 19 -20.51 1.85 -3.66
N MET A 20 -20.90 3.13 -3.62
CA MET A 20 -20.00 4.24 -3.30
C MET A 20 -19.30 4.08 -1.94
N GLY A 21 -20.00 3.57 -0.92
CA GLY A 21 -19.38 3.31 0.39
C GLY A 21 -18.21 2.31 0.37
N LEU A 22 -18.17 1.41 -0.62
CA LEU A 22 -17.08 0.45 -0.80
C LEU A 22 -15.97 0.99 -1.71
N GLU A 23 -16.35 1.74 -2.76
CA GLU A 23 -15.43 2.21 -3.81
C GLU A 23 -14.73 3.53 -3.47
N LEU A 24 -15.30 4.32 -2.55
CA LEU A 24 -14.79 5.66 -2.25
C LEU A 24 -13.40 5.61 -1.60
N LEU A 25 -13.18 4.68 -0.67
CA LEU A 25 -11.90 4.56 0.02
C LEU A 25 -10.76 4.14 -0.94
N PRO A 26 -10.92 3.09 -1.79
CA PRO A 26 -9.97 2.79 -2.85
C PRO A 26 -9.72 3.99 -3.78
N ALA A 27 -10.77 4.66 -4.23
CA ALA A 27 -10.65 5.80 -5.15
C ALA A 27 -9.84 6.96 -4.55
N ILE A 28 -10.14 7.35 -3.30
CA ILE A 28 -9.41 8.40 -2.58
C ILE A 28 -7.95 8.01 -2.36
N THR A 29 -7.71 6.78 -1.89
CA THR A 29 -6.35 6.29 -1.59
C THR A 29 -5.49 6.26 -2.85
N LYS A 30 -6.07 5.82 -3.97
CA LYS A 30 -5.41 5.81 -5.27
C LYS A 30 -5.12 7.22 -5.77
N ALA A 31 -6.12 8.10 -5.78
CA ALA A 31 -5.96 9.46 -6.25
C ALA A 31 -4.91 10.24 -5.42
N ASN A 32 -4.85 10.00 -4.11
CA ASN A 32 -3.81 10.57 -3.26
C ASN A 32 -2.40 10.06 -3.59
N ARG A 33 -2.26 8.78 -3.93
CA ARG A 33 -0.98 8.18 -4.34
C ARG A 33 -0.51 8.65 -5.71
N GLU A 34 -1.44 9.03 -6.57
CA GLU A 34 -1.20 9.44 -7.96
C GLU A 34 -1.22 10.97 -8.13
N ASP A 35 -1.25 11.73 -7.03
CA ASP A 35 -1.34 13.21 -6.99
C ASP A 35 -2.51 13.79 -7.82
N THR A 36 -3.61 13.04 -7.88
CA THR A 36 -4.86 13.40 -8.61
C THR A 36 -6.05 13.55 -7.66
N LEU A 37 -5.82 13.58 -6.35
CA LEU A 37 -6.89 13.69 -5.35
C LEU A 37 -7.68 15.00 -5.49
N GLU A 38 -6.99 16.11 -5.78
CA GLU A 38 -7.65 17.40 -5.98
C GLU A 38 -8.58 17.38 -7.19
N ASP A 39 -8.15 16.78 -8.31
CA ASP A 39 -8.97 16.60 -9.51
C ASP A 39 -10.20 15.72 -9.23
N LEU A 40 -10.02 14.62 -8.50
CA LEU A 40 -11.11 13.74 -8.10
C LEU A 40 -12.14 14.52 -7.27
N LEU A 41 -11.70 15.26 -6.24
CA LEU A 41 -12.59 16.04 -5.39
C LEU A 41 -13.28 17.18 -6.15
N ALA A 42 -12.58 17.85 -7.07
CA ALA A 42 -13.16 18.86 -7.94
C ALA A 42 -14.28 18.27 -8.82
N SER A 43 -14.07 17.08 -9.39
CA SER A 43 -15.08 16.40 -10.20
C SER A 43 -16.35 16.03 -9.42
N LEU A 44 -16.24 15.85 -8.10
CA LEU A 44 -17.33 15.54 -7.18
C LEU A 44 -17.93 16.79 -6.52
N GLY A 45 -17.38 17.98 -6.77
CA GLY A 45 -17.80 19.23 -6.12
C GLY A 45 -17.41 19.31 -4.63
N MET A 46 -16.32 18.65 -4.24
CA MET A 46 -15.86 18.45 -2.86
C MET A 46 -14.46 19.06 -2.59
N SER A 47 -14.02 20.03 -3.41
CA SER A 47 -12.69 20.65 -3.27
C SER A 47 -12.46 21.31 -1.91
N ASP A 48 -13.54 21.72 -1.23
CA ASP A 48 -13.51 22.33 0.11
C ASP A 48 -13.10 21.36 1.23
N LEU A 49 -13.15 20.04 0.99
CA LEU A 49 -12.74 19.02 1.95
C LEU A 49 -11.21 18.93 2.11
N LEU A 50 -10.43 19.46 1.17
CA LEU A 50 -8.98 19.60 1.34
C LEU A 50 -8.72 20.78 2.27
N ILE A 51 -8.56 20.48 3.56
CA ILE A 51 -8.17 21.49 4.54
C ILE A 51 -6.73 21.92 4.22
N SER A 52 -6.58 23.11 3.63
CA SER A 52 -5.30 23.81 3.53
C SER A 52 -4.97 24.45 4.88
N GLU A 53 -4.45 23.66 5.81
CA GLU A 53 -3.80 24.23 6.98
C GLU A 53 -2.29 24.08 6.81
N ASN A 54 -1.66 25.23 6.59
CA ASN A 54 -0.25 25.46 6.93
C ASN A 54 -0.05 25.25 8.44
N ASN A 55 -0.22 24.03 8.95
CA ASN A 55 0.32 23.60 10.21
C ASN A 55 1.68 22.97 9.91
N PRO A 56 2.80 23.69 10.11
CA PRO A 56 4.15 23.17 9.85
C PRO A 56 4.54 21.99 10.76
N SER A 57 3.62 21.52 11.61
CA SER A 57 3.80 20.46 12.60
C SER A 57 3.03 19.17 12.30
N GLU A 58 2.14 19.13 11.30
CA GLU A 58 1.60 17.84 10.85
C GLU A 58 2.62 17.20 9.92
N GLU A 59 3.51 16.39 10.50
CA GLU A 59 4.36 15.47 9.76
C GLU A 59 3.48 14.77 8.73
N ARG A 60 3.71 15.09 7.44
CA ARG A 60 3.06 14.47 6.28
C ARG A 60 3.00 12.97 6.59
N PHE A 61 1.83 12.44 6.95
CA PHE A 61 1.72 11.09 7.43
C PHE A 61 1.93 10.15 6.25
N LEU A 62 3.19 9.80 5.97
CA LEU A 62 3.57 8.97 4.83
C LEU A 62 3.23 7.49 5.06
N GLY A 63 2.43 7.14 6.08
CA GLY A 63 2.12 5.77 6.46
C GLY A 63 3.34 4.94 6.89
N LYS A 64 3.07 3.78 7.48
CA LYS A 64 4.10 2.76 7.75
C LYS A 64 4.47 2.00 6.49
N ILE A 65 5.67 1.43 6.49
CA ILE A 65 6.16 0.53 5.44
C ILE A 65 6.27 -0.86 6.06
N LEU A 66 5.47 -1.80 5.57
CA LEU A 66 5.52 -3.18 6.03
C LEU A 66 6.62 -3.93 5.27
N VAL A 67 7.59 -4.50 5.98
CA VAL A 67 8.59 -5.41 5.41
C VAL A 67 8.26 -6.81 5.86
N VAL A 68 7.91 -7.68 4.92
CA VAL A 68 7.33 -8.99 5.22
C VAL A 68 8.04 -10.09 4.44
N GLY A 69 8.29 -11.21 5.09
CA GLY A 69 8.93 -12.38 4.48
C GLY A 69 10.22 -12.76 5.21
N ALA A 70 10.64 -14.00 5.04
CA ALA A 70 11.78 -14.52 5.77
C ALA A 70 13.10 -13.86 5.37
N SER A 71 13.88 -13.49 6.38
CA SER A 71 15.16 -12.84 6.21
C SER A 71 16.19 -13.37 7.21
N VAL A 72 17.40 -13.59 6.74
CA VAL A 72 18.59 -13.78 7.58
C VAL A 72 19.27 -12.46 7.93
N VAL A 73 18.85 -11.36 7.29
CA VAL A 73 19.37 -10.01 7.57
C VAL A 73 18.69 -9.48 8.82
N ASN A 74 19.51 -9.09 9.80
CA ASN A 74 19.05 -8.51 11.06
C ASN A 74 18.26 -7.19 10.83
N VAL A 75 17.18 -7.00 11.60
CA VAL A 75 16.32 -5.80 11.59
C VAL A 75 17.11 -4.50 11.77
N ASP A 76 18.05 -4.44 12.70
CA ASP A 76 18.88 -3.26 12.95
C ASP A 76 19.72 -2.89 11.72
N LYS A 77 20.15 -3.90 10.96
CA LYS A 77 20.86 -3.69 9.70
C LYS A 77 19.95 -3.08 8.65
N LEU A 78 18.71 -3.56 8.53
CA LEU A 78 17.71 -3.01 7.61
C LEU A 78 17.34 -1.58 7.99
N ARG A 79 17.10 -1.30 9.28
CA ARG A 79 16.89 0.06 9.82
C ARG A 79 18.06 1.00 9.49
N SER A 80 19.29 0.54 9.65
CA SER A 80 20.48 1.30 9.27
C SER A 80 20.54 1.61 7.77
N ILE A 81 20.15 0.65 6.91
CA ILE A 81 20.07 0.86 5.46
C ILE A 81 18.98 1.88 5.09
N ALA A 82 17.80 1.77 5.71
CA ALA A 82 16.70 2.71 5.51
C ALA A 82 17.13 4.15 5.85
N ARG A 83 17.74 4.34 7.03
CA ARG A 83 18.30 5.64 7.44
C ARG A 83 19.29 6.20 6.43
N LYS A 84 20.22 5.36 5.94
CA LYS A 84 21.21 5.76 4.92
C LYS A 84 20.59 6.13 3.57
N LYS A 85 19.38 5.67 3.29
CA LYS A 85 18.60 6.01 2.09
C LYS A 85 17.67 7.22 2.29
N GLY A 86 17.68 7.84 3.47
CA GLY A 86 16.89 9.02 3.79
C GLY A 86 15.50 8.73 4.32
N PHE A 87 15.19 7.48 4.67
CA PHE A 87 13.93 7.13 5.33
C PHE A 87 14.07 7.15 6.84
N ASP A 88 13.01 7.57 7.54
CA ASP A 88 12.87 7.34 8.98
C ASP A 88 12.74 5.84 9.26
N PRO A 89 13.65 5.22 10.04
CA PRO A 89 13.57 3.80 10.40
C PRO A 89 12.29 3.42 11.16
N ASP A 90 11.66 4.35 11.87
CA ASP A 90 10.49 4.06 12.70
C ASP A 90 9.20 3.92 11.89
N ARG A 91 9.21 4.35 10.62
CA ARG A 91 8.17 4.01 9.64
C ARG A 91 8.13 2.53 9.29
N PHE A 92 9.19 1.76 9.53
CA PHE A 92 9.26 0.36 9.09
C PHE A 92 8.77 -0.63 10.15
N GLU A 93 7.76 -1.41 9.78
CA GLU A 93 7.32 -2.58 10.53
C GLU A 93 7.92 -3.85 9.91
N PHE A 94 8.66 -4.63 10.70
CA PHE A 94 9.38 -5.81 10.21
C PHE A 94 8.70 -7.10 10.69
N GLN A 95 8.14 -7.86 9.75
CA GLN A 95 7.57 -9.20 9.95
C GLN A 95 8.46 -10.23 9.24
N LEU A 96 9.64 -10.49 9.82
CA LEU A 96 10.70 -11.30 9.18
C LEU A 96 10.79 -12.74 9.69
N GLU A 97 10.10 -13.05 10.78
CA GLU A 97 10.09 -14.38 11.39
C GLU A 97 8.89 -15.19 10.92
N TYR A 98 9.14 -16.42 10.48
CA TYR A 98 8.08 -17.33 10.01
C TYR A 98 6.97 -17.57 11.06
N SER A 99 7.31 -17.61 12.34
CA SER A 99 6.35 -17.76 13.44
C SER A 99 5.41 -16.55 13.56
N ARG A 100 5.92 -15.34 13.33
CA ARG A 100 5.13 -14.10 13.40
C ARG A 100 4.19 -13.95 12.21
N LEU A 101 4.63 -14.38 11.02
CA LEU A 101 3.80 -14.38 9.81
C LEU A 101 2.51 -15.19 9.96
N LYS A 102 2.52 -16.27 10.76
CA LYS A 102 1.33 -17.11 11.00
C LYS A 102 0.22 -16.41 11.78
N HIS A 103 0.56 -15.37 12.54
CA HIS A 103 -0.38 -14.63 13.38
C HIS A 103 -0.64 -13.22 12.85
N PHE A 104 0.02 -12.85 11.75
CA PHE A 104 -0.15 -11.55 11.15
C PHE A 104 -1.45 -11.53 10.35
N ASN A 105 -2.37 -10.64 10.74
CA ASN A 105 -3.66 -10.51 10.08
C ASN A 105 -3.53 -9.63 8.83
N PHE A 106 -3.21 -10.29 7.70
CA PHE A 106 -3.11 -9.65 6.39
C PHE A 106 -4.41 -9.00 5.91
N GLY A 107 -5.56 -9.44 6.41
CA GLY A 107 -6.86 -8.84 6.11
C GLY A 107 -6.96 -7.37 6.55
N LYS A 108 -6.21 -6.96 7.57
CA LYS A 108 -6.18 -5.57 8.05
C LYS A 108 -5.42 -4.60 7.13
N ILE A 109 -4.68 -5.10 6.15
CA ILE A 109 -3.93 -4.25 5.21
C ILE A 109 -4.83 -3.75 4.08
N ARG A 110 -5.85 -4.53 3.71
CA ARG A 110 -6.81 -4.12 2.68
C ARG A 110 -7.55 -2.87 3.12
N GLY A 111 -7.53 -1.82 2.30
CA GLY A 111 -8.17 -0.54 2.60
C GLY A 111 -7.55 0.19 3.82
N SER A 112 -6.34 -0.16 4.26
CA SER A 112 -5.71 0.54 5.38
C SER A 112 -5.05 1.83 4.89
N MET A 113 -5.34 2.96 5.55
CA MET A 113 -4.58 4.20 5.37
C MET A 113 -3.27 4.21 6.19
N GLY A 114 -3.08 3.22 7.07
CA GLY A 114 -1.94 3.14 7.98
C GLY A 114 -0.63 2.66 7.35
N TYR A 115 -0.69 2.03 6.17
CA TYR A 115 0.49 1.55 5.43
C TYR A 115 0.55 2.19 4.06
N ALA A 116 1.72 2.72 3.68
CA ALA A 116 1.96 3.27 2.34
C ALA A 116 2.53 2.24 1.37
N ALA A 117 3.30 1.27 1.87
CA ALA A 117 3.90 0.24 1.02
C ALA A 117 4.13 -1.08 1.76
N ILE A 118 4.26 -2.14 0.97
CA ILE A 118 4.61 -3.49 1.38
C ILE A 118 5.86 -3.91 0.61
N LEU A 119 6.95 -4.16 1.33
CA LEU A 119 8.17 -4.73 0.78
C LEU A 119 8.17 -6.24 1.04
N ALA A 120 7.93 -7.03 0.00
CA ALA A 120 7.71 -8.47 0.11
C ALA A 120 8.95 -9.29 -0.25
N GLY A 121 9.41 -10.13 0.68
CA GLY A 121 10.42 -11.16 0.49
C GLY A 121 9.81 -12.56 0.40
N PRO A 122 10.62 -13.63 0.57
CA PRO A 122 10.15 -15.00 0.45
C PRO A 122 9.16 -15.36 1.56
N MET A 123 8.00 -15.89 1.17
CA MET A 123 6.94 -16.34 2.06
C MET A 123 7.10 -17.82 2.38
N PRO A 124 6.67 -18.29 3.57
CA PRO A 124 6.60 -19.71 3.83
C PRO A 124 5.61 -20.34 2.84
N HIS A 125 5.95 -21.51 2.29
CA HIS A 125 5.10 -22.23 1.33
C HIS A 125 4.45 -23.52 1.90
N LYS A 126 4.79 -23.94 3.13
CA LYS A 126 4.40 -25.28 3.67
C LYS A 126 4.12 -25.33 5.18
N THR A 127 3.80 -24.21 5.81
CA THR A 127 3.46 -24.17 7.25
C THR A 127 1.99 -23.77 7.44
N PRO A 128 1.30 -24.17 8.52
CA PRO A 128 -0.05 -23.64 8.79
C PRO A 128 -0.03 -22.10 8.81
N GLY A 129 -0.88 -21.44 7.99
CA GLY A 129 -0.87 -19.99 7.74
C GLY A 129 0.00 -19.53 6.54
N ALA A 130 0.82 -20.42 5.97
CA ALA A 130 1.63 -20.16 4.78
C ALA A 130 0.79 -19.91 3.53
N ASP A 131 -0.34 -20.60 3.39
CA ASP A 131 -1.22 -20.45 2.24
C ASP A 131 -1.82 -19.04 2.21
N GLU A 132 -2.09 -18.45 3.38
CA GLU A 132 -2.59 -17.08 3.50
C GLU A 132 -1.51 -16.04 3.18
N ALA A 133 -0.28 -16.23 3.68
CA ALA A 133 0.85 -15.33 3.38
C ALA A 133 1.33 -15.42 1.92
N SER A 134 1.35 -16.62 1.32
CA SER A 134 1.75 -16.81 -0.08
C SER A 134 0.65 -16.36 -1.04
N SER A 135 -0.63 -16.58 -0.71
CA SER A 135 -1.75 -15.99 -1.45
C SER A 135 -1.86 -14.48 -1.26
N PHE A 136 -1.33 -13.89 -0.19
CA PHE A 136 -1.39 -12.45 0.04
C PHE A 136 -0.73 -11.64 -1.08
N ILE A 137 0.48 -12.04 -1.52
CA ILE A 137 1.17 -11.37 -2.65
C ILE A 137 0.30 -11.45 -3.91
N ALA A 138 -0.17 -12.65 -4.27
CA ALA A 138 -1.03 -12.84 -5.43
C ALA A 138 -2.35 -12.05 -5.32
N ARG A 139 -2.91 -11.93 -4.11
CA ARG A 139 -4.14 -11.19 -3.86
C ARG A 139 -3.96 -9.69 -4.08
N ILE A 140 -2.83 -9.13 -3.66
CA ILE A 140 -2.48 -7.73 -3.95
C ILE A 140 -2.26 -7.54 -5.45
N GLU A 141 -1.51 -8.44 -6.10
CA GLU A 141 -1.27 -8.36 -7.54
C GLU A 141 -2.57 -8.40 -8.36
N ASN A 142 -3.57 -9.16 -7.90
CA ASN A 142 -4.89 -9.22 -8.52
C ASN A 142 -5.82 -8.04 -8.17
N ASN A 143 -5.53 -7.28 -7.10
CA ASN A 143 -6.38 -6.18 -6.62
C ASN A 143 -5.52 -4.98 -6.15
N PRO A 144 -4.66 -4.40 -6.99
CA PRO A 144 -3.65 -3.43 -6.56
C PRO A 144 -4.22 -2.12 -5.99
N ASP A 145 -5.46 -1.77 -6.35
CA ASP A 145 -6.14 -0.56 -5.86
C ASP A 145 -6.67 -0.70 -4.43
N ASP A 146 -6.79 -1.94 -3.93
CA ASP A 146 -7.29 -2.23 -2.58
C ASP A 146 -6.19 -2.27 -1.50
N TYR A 147 -4.92 -2.21 -1.91
CA TYR A 147 -3.77 -2.42 -1.04
C TYR A 147 -2.71 -1.33 -1.21
N PRO A 148 -1.84 -1.15 -0.19
CA PRO A 148 -0.64 -0.33 -0.33
C PRO A 148 0.29 -0.85 -1.45
N THR A 149 1.15 0.03 -1.96
CA THR A 149 2.09 -0.29 -3.04
C THR A 149 2.94 -1.51 -2.70
N LEU A 150 2.85 -2.55 -3.53
CA LEU A 150 3.63 -3.78 -3.36
C LEU A 150 4.96 -3.70 -4.13
N ILE A 151 6.07 -3.87 -3.43
CA ILE A 151 7.41 -3.97 -4.01
C ILE A 151 8.02 -5.33 -3.64
N LYS A 152 8.25 -6.17 -4.65
CA LYS A 152 8.87 -7.49 -4.47
C LYS A 152 10.39 -7.36 -4.39
N MET A 153 10.96 -7.79 -3.27
CA MET A 153 12.42 -7.86 -3.09
C MET A 153 12.95 -9.16 -3.71
N GLN A 154 13.76 -9.03 -4.76
CA GLN A 154 14.29 -10.18 -5.50
C GLN A 154 15.82 -10.20 -5.52
N ALA A 155 16.39 -11.40 -5.61
CA ALA A 155 17.78 -11.63 -5.96
C ALA A 155 17.82 -12.61 -7.14
N GLY A 156 18.00 -12.08 -8.35
CA GLY A 156 17.74 -12.84 -9.57
C GLY A 156 16.23 -13.03 -9.74
N ASN A 157 15.80 -14.27 -9.96
CA ASN A 157 14.38 -14.61 -10.15
C ASN A 157 13.65 -14.95 -8.85
N ASP A 158 14.38 -15.11 -7.73
CA ASP A 158 13.81 -15.55 -6.46
C ASP A 158 13.54 -14.36 -5.53
N LEU A 159 12.42 -14.43 -4.80
CA LEU A 159 12.16 -13.51 -3.69
C LEU A 159 13.22 -13.71 -2.61
N LYS A 160 13.91 -12.63 -2.23
CA LYS A 160 14.97 -12.67 -1.23
C LYS A 160 15.17 -11.33 -0.56
N ILE A 161 15.22 -11.34 0.77
CA ILE A 161 15.60 -10.16 1.55
C ILE A 161 17.11 -10.19 1.75
N THR A 162 17.80 -9.27 1.08
CA THR A 162 19.24 -9.02 1.19
C THR A 162 19.48 -7.52 1.37
N ASN A 163 20.68 -7.14 1.76
CA ASN A 163 21.05 -5.71 1.79
C ASN A 163 20.83 -5.01 0.44
N ASN A 164 21.05 -5.71 -0.68
CA ASN A 164 20.96 -5.12 -2.02
C ASN A 164 19.50 -5.05 -2.50
N SER A 165 18.74 -6.13 -2.36
CA SER A 165 17.32 -6.14 -2.74
C SER A 165 16.50 -5.16 -1.90
N PHE A 166 16.82 -5.00 -0.61
CA PHE A 166 16.20 -3.97 0.24
C PHE A 166 16.57 -2.55 -0.22
N LYS A 167 17.84 -2.27 -0.57
CA LYS A 167 18.25 -0.97 -1.13
C LYS A 167 17.54 -0.64 -2.44
N GLN A 168 17.33 -1.64 -3.29
CA GLN A 168 16.60 -1.48 -4.56
C GLN A 168 15.13 -1.17 -4.29
N ALA A 169 14.50 -1.91 -3.38
CA ALA A 169 13.11 -1.68 -2.98
C ALA A 169 12.90 -0.27 -2.40
N LEU A 170 13.81 0.22 -1.56
CA LEU A 170 13.78 1.60 -1.07
C LEU A 170 13.92 2.63 -2.21
N GLY A 171 14.74 2.33 -3.23
CA GLY A 171 14.88 3.18 -4.41
C GLY A 171 13.59 3.28 -5.22
N GLN A 172 12.89 2.15 -5.41
CA GLN A 172 11.57 2.13 -6.04
C GLN A 172 10.54 2.88 -5.19
N LEU A 173 10.53 2.65 -3.87
CA LEU A 173 9.63 3.35 -2.96
C LEU A 173 9.80 4.87 -3.02
N SER A 174 11.04 5.38 -3.05
CA SER A 174 11.29 6.81 -3.21
C SER A 174 10.81 7.38 -4.55
N GLN A 175 10.71 6.56 -5.60
CA GLN A 175 10.13 7.01 -6.88
C GLN A 175 8.61 7.09 -6.78
N HIS A 176 7.98 6.16 -6.06
CA HIS A 176 6.53 6.17 -5.81
C HIS A 176 6.08 7.27 -4.85
N GLU A 177 6.89 7.67 -3.86
CA GLU A 177 6.54 8.75 -2.90
C GLU A 177 6.88 10.16 -3.41
N ARG A 178 7.51 10.30 -4.58
CA ARG A 178 7.88 11.59 -5.21
C ARG A 178 6.98 11.97 -6.39
N LEU A 179 6.15 11.04 -6.83
CA LEU A 179 5.02 11.31 -7.70
C LEU A 179 3.87 11.75 -6.82
#